data_AF-A0A1H7ABY4-F1
#
_entry.id   AF-A0A1H7ABY4-F1
#
_cell.length_a   1.000
_cell.length_b   1.000
_cell.length_c   1.000
_cell.angle_alpha   90.00
_cell.angle_beta   90.00
_cell.angle_gamma   90.00
#
_symmetry.space_group_name_H-M   'P 1'
#
loop_
_entity.id
_entity.type
_entity.pdbx_description
1 polymer ?
#
loop_
_entity_poly.entity_id
_entity_poly.type
_entity_poly.pdbx_seq_one_letter_code
_entity_poly.pdbx_strand_id
1 'polypeptide(L)'
;MTFNELTTKIQIQHTQELSAFRHNITSAPYKAGTPTQLNADRRSVRMGPVQSVEDGNANLTIVADVEGLAWFTADKGLLGSCITVSIAGHRRNTGTRVHLPLAECDAWIEAILGGSWITHVYRAGNKVAADGRLDIASYRLFLDERRNPVSKPQAVADSTLRSLAES
;
A
#
# COMPACT_ATOMS: atom_id res chain seq x y z
N MET A 1 13.06 16.78 3.03
CA MET A 1 11.82 17.38 2.49
C MET A 1 10.70 17.07 3.47
N THR A 2 9.68 17.91 3.56
CA THR A 2 8.48 17.61 4.35
C THR A 2 7.65 16.53 3.66
N PHE A 3 6.74 15.88 4.38
CA PHE A 3 5.80 14.89 3.82
C PHE A 3 4.99 15.45 2.64
N ASN A 4 4.51 16.69 2.74
CA ASN A 4 3.76 17.35 1.68
C ASN A 4 4.63 17.65 0.44
N GLU A 5 5.88 18.09 0.66
CA GLU A 5 6.84 18.30 -0.43
C GLU A 5 7.16 17.00 -1.18
N LEU A 6 7.39 15.91 -0.43
CA LEU A 6 7.63 14.58 -1.00
C LEU A 6 6.44 14.11 -1.83
N THR A 7 5.23 14.17 -1.25
CA THR A 7 4.00 13.76 -1.92
C THR A 7 3.77 14.54 -3.21
N THR A 8 3.92 15.87 -3.14
CA THR A 8 3.76 16.75 -4.31
C THR A 8 4.79 16.42 -5.39
N LYS A 9 6.05 16.23 -5.01
CA LYS A 9 7.12 15.88 -5.95
C LYS A 9 6.86 14.53 -6.63
N ILE A 10 6.43 13.52 -5.86
CA ILE A 10 6.06 12.20 -6.39
C ILE A 10 4.90 12.32 -7.38
N GLN A 11 3.83 13.05 -7.02
CA GLN A 11 2.67 13.26 -7.87
C GLN A 11 3.02 13.93 -9.20
N ILE A 12 3.89 14.95 -9.18
CA ILE A 12 4.35 15.65 -10.38
C ILE A 12 5.24 14.75 -11.25
N GLN A 13 6.19 14.02 -10.64
CA GLN A 13 7.17 13.23 -11.39
C GLN A 13 6.59 11.94 -11.98
N HIS A 14 5.54 11.39 -11.37
CA HIS A 14 5.01 10.05 -11.68
C HIS A 14 3.50 10.06 -11.95
N THR A 15 2.95 11.17 -12.46
CA THR A 15 1.50 11.34 -12.63
C THR A 15 0.85 10.21 -13.44
N GLN A 16 1.49 9.78 -14.53
CA GLN A 16 0.94 8.75 -15.43
C GLN A 16 0.97 7.37 -14.76
N GLU A 17 2.09 7.01 -14.16
CA GLU A 17 2.28 5.75 -13.45
C GLU A 17 1.30 5.66 -12.27
N LEU A 18 1.15 6.73 -11.49
CA LEU A 18 0.21 6.80 -10.37
C LEU A 18 -1.24 6.65 -10.85
N SER A 19 -1.63 7.36 -11.91
CA SER A 19 -2.99 7.27 -12.45
C SER A 19 -3.32 5.86 -12.93
N ALA A 20 -2.42 5.24 -13.69
CA ALA A 20 -2.59 3.87 -14.18
C ALA A 20 -2.61 2.87 -13.02
N PHE A 21 -1.68 2.99 -12.08
CA PHE A 21 -1.59 2.11 -10.92
C PHE A 21 -2.84 2.20 -10.04
N ARG A 22 -3.28 3.43 -9.70
CA ARG A 22 -4.49 3.67 -8.93
C ARG A 22 -5.73 3.10 -9.63
N HIS A 23 -5.86 3.34 -10.94
CA HIS A 23 -6.94 2.75 -11.72
C HIS A 23 -6.93 1.23 -11.61
N ASN A 24 -5.78 0.59 -11.79
CA ASN A 24 -5.65 -0.86 -11.80
C ASN A 24 -5.91 -1.51 -10.44
N ILE A 25 -5.62 -0.83 -9.32
CA ILE A 25 -5.86 -1.40 -7.98
C ILE A 25 -7.29 -1.14 -7.48
N THR A 26 -7.99 -0.13 -8.04
CA THR A 26 -9.36 0.25 -7.63
C THR A 26 -10.46 -0.17 -8.62
N SER A 27 -10.11 -0.51 -9.86
CA SER A 27 -11.06 -0.94 -10.89
C SER A 27 -11.65 -2.32 -10.60
N ALA A 28 -12.90 -2.52 -11.03
CA ALA A 28 -13.54 -3.84 -11.11
C ALA A 28 -12.75 -4.75 -12.08
N PRO A 29 -12.71 -6.09 -11.90
CA PRO A 29 -13.74 -6.92 -11.29
C PRO A 29 -13.27 -7.54 -9.97
N TYR A 30 -13.13 -6.73 -8.91
CA TYR A 30 -13.14 -7.33 -7.58
C TYR A 30 -14.56 -7.78 -7.27
N LYS A 31 -14.79 -9.09 -7.17
CA LYS A 31 -16.06 -9.68 -6.73
C LYS A 31 -15.95 -10.00 -5.26
N ALA A 32 -16.65 -9.32 -4.37
CA ALA A 32 -16.72 -9.79 -2.98
C ALA A 32 -17.17 -11.26 -2.96
N GLY A 33 -16.57 -12.08 -2.09
CA GLY A 33 -17.04 -13.45 -1.89
C GLY A 33 -18.50 -13.41 -1.45
N THR A 34 -19.25 -14.48 -1.65
CA THR A 34 -20.55 -14.63 -1.00
C THR A 34 -20.39 -15.47 0.26
N PRO A 35 -21.36 -15.48 1.18
CA PRO A 35 -21.34 -16.40 2.32
C PRO A 35 -21.19 -17.88 1.92
N THR A 36 -21.55 -18.23 0.69
CA THR A 36 -21.48 -19.60 0.14
C THR A 36 -20.30 -19.83 -0.80
N GLN A 37 -19.60 -18.78 -1.24
CA GLN A 37 -18.49 -18.86 -2.17
C GLN A 37 -17.40 -17.86 -1.78
N LEU A 38 -16.31 -18.39 -1.23
CA LEU A 38 -15.12 -17.63 -0.93
C LEU A 38 -14.60 -16.91 -2.19
N ASN A 39 -14.34 -15.62 -2.07
CA ASN A 39 -13.52 -14.95 -3.07
C ASN A 39 -12.05 -15.23 -2.77
N ALA A 40 -11.49 -16.21 -3.49
CA ALA A 40 -10.08 -16.53 -3.50
C ALA A 40 -9.30 -15.73 -4.58
N ASP A 41 -9.97 -14.87 -5.34
CA ASP A 41 -9.33 -14.06 -6.37
C ASP A 41 -8.34 -13.09 -5.73
N ARG A 42 -7.13 -13.11 -6.28
CA ARG A 42 -6.06 -12.17 -5.98
C ARG A 42 -5.66 -11.47 -7.26
N ARG A 43 -5.53 -10.15 -7.17
CA ARG A 43 -4.93 -9.35 -8.23
C ARG A 43 -3.65 -8.71 -7.70
N SER A 44 -2.55 -8.92 -8.39
CA SER A 44 -1.30 -8.24 -8.11
C SER A 44 -1.00 -7.23 -9.22
N VAL A 45 -0.79 -5.97 -8.85
CA VAL A 45 -0.44 -4.88 -9.76
C VAL A 45 0.94 -4.38 -9.37
N ARG A 46 1.82 -4.17 -10.35
CA ARG A 46 3.16 -3.63 -10.12
C ARG A 46 3.29 -2.27 -10.81
N MET A 47 3.90 -1.34 -10.10
CA MET A 47 4.42 -0.08 -10.62
C MET A 47 5.94 -0.08 -10.42
N GLY A 48 6.68 -0.01 -11.52
CA GLY A 48 8.11 0.24 -11.47
C GLY A 48 8.97 -0.55 -12.45
N PRO A 49 10.29 -0.31 -12.42
CA PRO A 49 10.99 0.55 -11.44
C PRO A 49 10.74 2.06 -11.66
N VAL A 50 10.40 2.78 -10.58
CA VAL A 50 10.31 4.26 -10.57
C VAL A 50 11.48 4.84 -9.77
N GLN A 51 11.90 6.08 -10.06
CA GLN A 51 13.02 6.69 -9.34
C GLN A 51 12.61 7.11 -7.92
N SER A 52 13.50 6.92 -6.92
CA SER A 52 13.33 7.55 -5.61
C SER A 52 13.52 9.06 -5.71
N VAL A 53 12.67 9.81 -5.01
CA VAL A 53 12.70 11.28 -4.97
C VAL A 53 13.68 11.81 -3.93
N GLU A 54 14.11 10.97 -2.98
CA GLU A 54 15.11 11.28 -1.94
C GLU A 54 16.51 10.74 -2.25
N ASP A 55 16.64 9.58 -2.92
CA ASP A 55 17.91 9.02 -3.38
C ASP A 55 17.90 8.82 -4.90
N GLY A 56 18.55 9.74 -5.63
CA GLY A 56 18.66 9.66 -7.09
C GLY A 56 19.44 8.45 -7.62
N ASN A 57 20.12 7.69 -6.76
CA ASN A 57 20.79 6.43 -7.11
C ASN A 57 19.92 5.19 -6.78
N ALA A 58 18.69 5.38 -6.30
CA ALA A 58 17.75 4.32 -5.99
C ALA A 58 16.54 4.35 -6.93
N ASN A 59 16.03 3.16 -7.21
CA ASN A 59 14.74 2.93 -7.84
C ASN A 59 13.83 2.16 -6.87
N LEU A 60 12.54 2.41 -6.93
CA LEU A 60 11.52 1.76 -6.14
C LEU A 60 10.73 0.78 -7.01
N THR A 61 10.46 -0.38 -6.44
CA THR A 61 9.43 -1.29 -6.95
C THR A 61 8.24 -1.21 -6.00
N ILE A 62 7.07 -0.87 -6.54
CA ILE A 62 5.83 -0.77 -5.78
C ILE A 62 4.88 -1.85 -6.28
N VAL A 63 4.37 -2.68 -5.37
CA VAL A 63 3.44 -3.76 -5.67
C VAL A 63 2.20 -3.59 -4.82
N ALA A 64 1.03 -3.69 -5.43
CA ALA A 64 -0.24 -3.74 -4.74
C ALA A 64 -0.92 -5.09 -4.97
N ASP A 65 -1.22 -5.79 -3.89
CA ASP A 65 -2.07 -6.97 -3.90
C ASP A 65 -3.48 -6.58 -3.45
N VAL A 66 -4.49 -7.00 -4.20
CA VAL A 66 -5.90 -6.82 -3.87
C VAL A 66 -6.50 -8.20 -3.60
N GLU A 67 -6.93 -8.42 -2.36
CA GLU A 67 -7.35 -9.72 -1.84
C GLU A 67 -8.65 -9.58 -1.05
N GLY A 68 -9.51 -10.61 -1.02
CA GLY A 68 -10.71 -10.58 -0.18
C GLY A 68 -10.40 -10.61 1.32
N LEU A 69 -11.24 -9.98 2.15
CA LEU A 69 -11.02 -9.94 3.60
C LEU A 69 -10.99 -11.33 4.26
N ALA A 70 -11.70 -12.31 3.68
CA ALA A 70 -11.67 -13.71 4.11
C ALA A 70 -10.27 -14.36 4.13
N TRP A 71 -9.27 -13.77 3.45
CA TRP A 71 -7.86 -14.20 3.56
C TRP A 71 -7.22 -13.85 4.90
N PHE A 72 -7.70 -12.80 5.56
CA PHE A 72 -7.09 -12.23 6.77
C PHE A 72 -7.81 -12.62 8.07
N THR A 73 -8.84 -13.45 7.98
CA THR A 73 -9.68 -13.83 9.12
C THR A 73 -10.10 -15.31 9.06
N ALA A 74 -10.51 -15.81 10.23
CA ALA A 74 -11.21 -17.08 10.35
C ALA A 74 -12.64 -17.01 9.77
N ASP A 75 -13.27 -15.82 9.80
CA ASP A 75 -14.60 -15.61 9.23
C ASP A 75 -14.55 -15.57 7.70
N LYS A 76 -14.86 -16.70 7.09
CA LYS A 76 -14.89 -16.87 5.63
C LYS A 76 -16.07 -16.14 4.97
N GLY A 77 -17.05 -15.65 5.72
CA GLY A 77 -18.14 -14.83 5.22
C GLY A 77 -17.84 -13.33 5.17
N LEU A 78 -16.67 -12.88 5.66
CA LEU A 78 -16.37 -11.45 5.74
C LEU A 78 -16.23 -10.83 4.34
N LEU A 79 -17.18 -9.97 4.01
CA LEU A 79 -17.29 -9.26 2.73
C LEU A 79 -16.36 -8.04 2.69
N GLY A 80 -15.82 -7.75 1.51
CA GLY A 80 -14.91 -6.64 1.26
C GLY A 80 -13.50 -7.10 0.88
N SER A 81 -12.60 -6.15 0.68
CA SER A 81 -11.22 -6.40 0.24
C SER A 81 -10.17 -5.70 1.08
N CYS A 82 -8.94 -6.18 1.01
CA CYS A 82 -7.75 -5.49 1.45
C CYS A 82 -6.86 -5.17 0.24
N ILE A 83 -6.39 -3.92 0.17
CA ILE A 83 -5.29 -3.54 -0.71
C ILE A 83 -4.01 -3.53 0.14
N THR A 84 -3.05 -4.38 -0.19
CA THR A 84 -1.73 -4.40 0.44
C THR A 84 -0.71 -3.78 -0.52
N VAL A 85 -0.17 -2.61 -0.19
CA VAL A 85 0.89 -1.96 -0.97
C VAL A 85 2.24 -2.22 -0.32
N SER A 86 3.19 -2.76 -1.09
CA SER A 86 4.56 -3.01 -0.67
C SER A 86 5.53 -2.20 -1.52
N ILE A 87 6.41 -1.44 -0.87
CA ILE A 87 7.41 -0.57 -1.49
C ILE A 87 8.78 -1.07 -1.10
N ALA A 88 9.66 -1.19 -2.08
CA ALA A 88 10.99 -1.68 -1.82
C ALA A 88 12.04 -1.06 -2.76
N GLY A 89 13.20 -0.69 -2.20
CA GLY A 89 14.24 0.09 -2.88
C GLY A 89 15.35 -0.75 -3.48
N HIS A 90 15.87 -0.38 -4.64
CA HIS A 90 17.01 -1.02 -5.29
C HIS A 90 18.02 0.03 -5.74
N ARG A 91 19.32 -0.24 -5.63
CA ARG A 91 20.34 0.56 -6.33
C ARG A 91 20.07 0.53 -7.83
N ARG A 92 20.07 1.69 -8.47
CA ARG A 92 19.76 1.83 -9.91
C ARG A 92 20.74 1.05 -10.79
N ASN A 93 22.02 1.06 -10.44
CA ASN A 93 23.08 0.47 -11.25
C ASN A 93 23.28 -1.03 -11.01
N THR A 94 23.01 -1.53 -9.80
CA THR A 94 23.28 -2.93 -9.44
C THR A 94 22.03 -3.77 -9.14
N GLY A 95 20.86 -3.14 -8.97
CA GLY A 95 19.63 -3.82 -8.53
C GLY A 95 19.65 -4.29 -7.07
N THR A 96 20.76 -4.10 -6.36
CA THR A 96 20.94 -4.52 -4.96
C THR A 96 19.94 -3.82 -4.06
N ARG A 97 19.41 -4.54 -3.08
CA ARG A 97 18.41 -4.00 -2.16
C ARG A 97 18.98 -2.85 -1.32
N VAL A 98 18.19 -1.79 -1.14
CA VAL A 98 18.56 -0.64 -0.30
C VAL A 98 17.44 -0.33 0.67
N HIS A 99 17.83 0.18 1.83
CA HIS A 99 16.89 0.73 2.79
C HIS A 99 16.28 2.04 2.27
N LEU A 100 14.98 2.17 2.45
CA LEU A 100 14.23 3.37 2.10
C LEU A 100 13.92 4.24 3.32
N PRO A 101 13.95 5.57 3.16
CA PRO A 101 13.41 6.47 4.17
C PRO A 101 11.91 6.21 4.35
N LEU A 102 11.47 6.08 5.60
CA LEU A 102 10.06 5.89 5.92
C LEU A 102 9.17 7.02 5.39
N ALA A 103 9.64 8.27 5.48
CA ALA A 103 8.90 9.45 5.04
C ALA A 103 8.60 9.42 3.54
N GLU A 104 9.57 8.98 2.71
CA GLU A 104 9.34 8.78 1.28
C GLU A 104 8.31 7.68 1.02
N CYS A 105 8.40 6.55 1.74
CA CYS A 105 7.42 5.47 1.60
C CYS A 105 6.00 5.93 1.95
N ASP A 106 5.83 6.70 3.03
CA ASP A 106 4.52 7.24 3.40
C ASP A 106 3.99 8.23 2.36
N ALA A 107 4.85 9.10 1.84
CA ALA A 107 4.49 10.04 0.78
C ALA A 107 4.08 9.34 -0.52
N TRP A 108 4.69 8.19 -0.85
CA TRP A 108 4.24 7.35 -1.95
C TRP A 108 2.84 6.79 -1.73
N ILE A 109 2.52 6.37 -0.51
CA ILE A 109 1.19 5.86 -0.18
C ILE A 109 0.13 6.95 -0.26
N GLU A 110 0.43 8.15 0.23
CA GLU A 110 -0.43 9.33 0.03
C GLU A 110 -0.60 9.65 -1.46
N ALA A 111 0.47 9.62 -2.25
CA ALA A 111 0.39 9.88 -3.68
C ALA A 111 -0.45 8.83 -4.44
N ILE A 112 -0.42 7.56 -4.01
CA ILE A 112 -1.15 6.45 -4.64
C ILE A 112 -2.64 6.46 -4.25
N LEU A 113 -2.93 6.56 -2.95
CA LEU A 113 -4.28 6.36 -2.40
C LEU A 113 -5.02 7.70 -2.25
N GLY A 114 -4.32 8.71 -1.74
CA GLY A 114 -4.73 10.12 -1.65
C GLY A 114 -5.99 10.43 -0.85
N GLY A 115 -6.15 11.72 -0.52
CA GLY A 115 -7.41 12.28 -0.03
C GLY A 115 -7.88 11.65 1.28
N SER A 116 -9.19 11.41 1.42
CA SER A 116 -9.76 10.85 2.65
C SER A 116 -9.40 9.38 2.89
N TRP A 117 -8.69 8.71 1.98
CA TRP A 117 -8.38 7.28 2.11
C TRP A 117 -7.18 7.04 3.02
N ILE A 118 -6.25 8.00 3.11
CA ILE A 118 -5.03 7.85 3.91
C ILE A 118 -5.32 7.64 5.38
N THR A 119 -6.42 8.19 5.89
CA THR A 119 -6.85 8.04 7.29
C THR A 119 -7.31 6.63 7.63
N HIS A 120 -7.49 5.78 6.63
CA HIS A 120 -7.84 4.36 6.78
C HIS A 120 -6.66 3.43 6.46
N VAL A 121 -5.47 3.98 6.19
CA VAL A 121 -4.29 3.19 5.87
C VAL A 121 -3.56 2.81 7.14
N TYR A 122 -3.13 1.55 7.18
CA TYR A 122 -2.34 0.98 8.25
C TYR A 122 -0.96 0.59 7.73
N ARG A 123 0.10 0.98 8.43
CA ARG A 123 1.44 0.44 8.19
C ARG A 123 1.54 -0.93 8.85
N ALA A 124 2.01 -1.93 8.11
CA ALA A 124 2.20 -3.30 8.56
C ALA A 124 3.67 -3.58 8.96
N GLY A 125 3.85 -4.55 9.86
CA GLY A 125 5.17 -5.03 10.29
C GLY A 125 5.72 -4.38 11.56
N ASN A 126 6.96 -4.75 11.91
CA ASN A 126 7.61 -4.30 13.14
C ASN A 126 7.84 -2.79 13.13
N LYS A 127 8.02 -2.21 14.33
CA LYS A 127 8.41 -0.80 14.44
C LYS A 127 9.74 -0.60 13.71
N VAL A 128 9.82 0.46 12.93
CA VAL A 128 11.06 0.84 12.25
C VAL A 128 12.13 1.12 13.30
N ALA A 129 13.37 0.70 13.04
CA ALA A 129 14.49 1.05 13.90
C ALA A 129 14.65 2.58 13.99
N ALA A 130 15.40 3.06 15.00
CA ALA A 130 15.52 4.50 15.28
C ALA A 130 16.08 5.33 14.10
N ASP A 131 16.71 4.68 13.12
CA ASP A 131 17.22 5.30 11.89
C ASP A 131 16.16 5.48 10.79
N GLY A 132 14.91 5.04 11.01
CA GLY A 132 13.79 5.28 10.10
C GLY A 132 13.88 4.50 8.78
N ARG A 133 14.68 3.43 8.72
CA ARG A 133 14.99 2.68 7.50
C ARG A 133 14.25 1.34 7.40
N LEU A 134 13.73 1.04 6.21
CA LEU A 134 13.03 -0.21 5.91
C LEU A 134 13.57 -0.89 4.66
N ASP A 135 13.72 -2.23 4.71
CA ASP A 135 14.00 -3.06 3.53
C ASP A 135 12.79 -3.13 2.59
N ILE A 136 11.60 -3.26 3.19
CA ILE A 136 10.30 -3.24 2.53
C ILE A 136 9.33 -2.51 3.46
N ALA A 137 8.69 -1.46 2.95
CA ALA A 137 7.56 -0.82 3.63
C ALA A 137 6.26 -1.44 3.13
N SER A 138 5.38 -1.87 4.04
CA SER A 138 4.11 -2.50 3.69
C SER A 138 2.94 -1.77 4.35
N TYR A 139 1.88 -1.57 3.59
CA TYR A 139 0.70 -0.80 3.98
C TYR A 139 -0.56 -1.55 3.61
N ARG A 140 -1.61 -1.43 4.41
CA ARG A 140 -2.91 -2.03 4.17
C ARG A 140 -4.03 -1.01 4.22
N LEU A 141 -4.93 -1.09 3.27
CA LEU A 141 -6.19 -0.38 3.23
C LEU A 141 -7.33 -1.40 3.17
N PHE A 142 -8.27 -1.30 4.10
CA PHE A 142 -9.46 -2.16 4.12
C PHE A 142 -10.63 -1.46 3.45
N LEU A 143 -11.37 -2.20 2.65
CA LEU A 143 -12.51 -1.72 1.88
C LEU A 143 -13.74 -2.59 2.16
N ASP A 144 -14.91 -1.98 2.28
CA ASP A 144 -16.20 -2.69 2.35
C ASP A 144 -16.60 -3.31 1.00
N GLU A 145 -17.75 -3.99 0.95
CA GLU A 145 -18.30 -4.58 -0.28
C GLU A 145 -18.59 -3.54 -1.40
N ARG A 146 -18.75 -2.28 -1.03
CA ARG A 146 -19.00 -1.15 -1.94
C ARG A 146 -17.71 -0.44 -2.35
N ARG A 147 -16.55 -0.93 -1.88
CA ARG A 147 -15.20 -0.39 -2.09
C ARG A 147 -14.96 0.96 -1.39
N ASN A 148 -15.68 1.24 -0.31
CA ASN A 148 -15.38 2.38 0.54
C ASN A 148 -14.30 2.00 1.56
N PRO A 149 -13.34 2.88 1.85
CA PRO A 149 -12.42 2.71 2.97
C PRO A 149 -13.15 2.52 4.28
N VAL A 150 -12.68 1.54 5.06
CA VAL A 150 -13.18 1.27 6.41
C VAL A 150 -12.00 1.08 7.36
N SER A 151 -12.26 1.25 8.65
CA SER A 151 -11.29 0.87 9.69
C SER A 151 -10.99 -0.63 9.63
N LYS A 152 -9.84 -1.05 10.17
CA LYS A 152 -9.47 -2.46 10.28
C LYS A 152 -10.61 -3.27 10.91
N PRO A 153 -11.15 -4.28 10.21
CA PRO A 153 -12.17 -5.16 10.79
C PRO A 153 -11.63 -5.87 12.03
N GLN A 154 -12.44 -5.97 13.09
CA GLN A 154 -12.04 -6.61 14.35
C GLN A 154 -11.60 -8.07 14.15
N ALA A 155 -12.19 -8.75 13.17
CA ALA A 155 -11.89 -10.15 12.84
C ALA A 155 -10.50 -10.34 12.18
N VAL A 156 -9.83 -9.26 11.75
CA VAL A 156 -8.45 -9.29 11.25
C VAL A 156 -7.48 -9.23 12.43
N ALA A 157 -6.83 -10.35 12.72
CA ALA A 157 -6.02 -10.58 13.92
C ALA A 157 -4.63 -9.90 13.92
N ASP A 158 -4.26 -9.18 12.85
CA ASP A 158 -2.97 -8.51 12.78
C ASP A 158 -2.91 -7.31 13.75
N SER A 159 -2.14 -7.49 14.82
CA SER A 159 -1.89 -6.51 15.88
C SER A 159 -0.69 -5.60 15.60
N THR A 160 0.06 -5.85 14.53
CA THR A 160 1.22 -5.04 14.15
C THR A 160 0.82 -3.81 13.32
N LEU A 161 -0.42 -3.78 12.84
CA LEU A 161 -0.99 -2.70 12.04
C LEU A 161 -1.12 -1.41 12.86
N ARG A 162 -0.49 -0.33 12.37
CA ARG A 162 -0.50 1.00 12.99
C ARG A 162 -1.16 1.99 12.04
N SER A 163 -2.10 2.79 12.53
CA SER A 163 -2.75 3.83 11.72
C SER A 163 -1.71 4.84 11.23
N LEU A 164 -1.74 5.15 9.93
CA LEU A 164 -0.87 6.16 9.35
C LEU A 164 -1.26 7.58 9.77
N ALA A 165 -2.54 7.81 10.11
CA ALA A 165 -3.04 9.10 10.58
C ALA A 165 -2.56 9.48 11.99
N GLU A 166 -2.12 8.50 12.77
CA GLU A 166 -1.67 8.68 14.16
C GLU A 166 -0.13 8.68 14.28
N SER A 167 0.58 8.67 13.14
CA SER A 167 2.04 8.53 13.06
C SER A 167 2.75 9.86 12.84
#